data_AF-A0A919F810-F1
#
_entry.id   AF-A0A919F810-F1
#
_cell.length_a   1.000
_cell.length_b   1.000
_cell.length_c   1.000
_cell.angle_alpha   90.00
_cell.angle_beta   90.00
_cell.angle_gamma   90.00
#
_symmetry.space_group_name_H-M   'P 1'
#
loop_
_entity.id
_entity.type
_entity.pdbx_description
1 polymer ?
#
loop_
_entity_poly.entity_id
_entity_poly.type
_entity_poly.pdbx_seq_one_letter_code
_entity_poly.pdbx_strand_id
1 'polypeptide(L)'
;MTPTSFQPVAPGERIALLDVLRGFALLGILLMNMEAFVGPLNAALTGVDPALAGADRWADALVYVLVQGKFYTLFSLLFGMGFAVMAQRAGQAGRPFAGFYVRRSLGLLAIGLLHALLVWSGDVLVSYALLAMLLLAVRSMPTSWLPVAAIVVYLCAPAMVMAYGALGSLMQADPSSAAEWQRTMARIGQDAAAAVDAQRAAYGAGRYAQAVLQRLHDLGETLRGLTINGPAMFGMFLLGGWFVRSGAIQAPERFARLFAALRWGAWPLGLAAMLASLALEPYMDPGRLDLRLSSAFALSSVAGLLMCLGYLAWVARWRGALAWLAPAGRMALSNYVLQSLLCTWIFYGYGLGYFERLPRAWQLPFATGLFLLQVAASAWWLRRFRFGPLEWAWRAFTYLQWPPLRR
;
A
#
# COMPACT_ATOMS: atom_id res chain seq x y z
N MET A 1 0.88 18.81 -38.79
CA MET A 1 0.27 17.69 -38.04
C MET A 1 0.14 18.12 -36.59
N THR A 2 -1.06 18.51 -36.14
CA THR A 2 -1.31 18.79 -34.73
C THR A 2 -1.08 17.50 -33.94
N PRO A 3 -0.26 17.50 -32.88
CA PRO A 3 -0.07 16.31 -32.07
C PRO A 3 -1.42 15.99 -31.42
N THR A 4 -2.03 14.87 -31.82
CA THR A 4 -3.29 14.41 -31.23
C THR A 4 -3.11 14.28 -29.72
N SER A 5 -3.85 15.09 -28.97
CA SER A 5 -3.80 15.11 -27.51
C SER A 5 -4.11 13.72 -26.95
N PHE A 6 -3.53 13.39 -25.79
CA PHE A 6 -3.95 12.19 -25.07
C PHE A 6 -5.46 12.27 -24.81
N GLN A 7 -6.18 11.17 -24.97
CA GLN A 7 -7.60 11.07 -24.66
C GLN A 7 -7.85 10.06 -23.53
N PRO A 8 -8.93 10.19 -22.75
CA PRO A 8 -9.32 9.19 -21.77
C PRO A 8 -9.67 7.84 -22.43
N VAL A 9 -9.40 6.75 -21.72
CA VAL A 9 -9.64 5.37 -22.18
C VAL A 9 -11.15 5.10 -22.33
N ALA A 10 -11.55 4.64 -23.52
CA ALA A 10 -12.93 4.23 -23.82
C ALA A 10 -13.33 2.98 -23.00
N PRO A 11 -14.63 2.79 -22.67
CA PRO A 11 -15.08 1.67 -21.84
C PRO A 11 -14.69 0.27 -22.36
N GLY A 12 -14.70 0.05 -23.69
CA GLY A 12 -14.40 -1.25 -24.32
C GLY A 12 -12.91 -1.64 -24.34
N GLU A 13 -12.01 -0.68 -24.09
CA GLU A 13 -10.56 -0.92 -24.06
C GLU A 13 -10.03 -1.16 -22.64
N ARG A 14 -10.90 -1.22 -21.62
CA ARG A 14 -10.48 -1.35 -20.22
C ARG A 14 -10.24 -2.82 -19.85
N ILE A 15 -9.14 -3.07 -19.17
CA ILE A 15 -8.84 -4.37 -18.60
C ILE A 15 -9.68 -4.52 -17.32
N ALA A 16 -10.85 -5.16 -17.43
CA ALA A 16 -11.80 -5.32 -16.32
C ALA A 16 -11.16 -5.96 -15.08
N LEU A 17 -10.21 -6.87 -15.26
CA LEU A 17 -9.45 -7.48 -14.17
C LEU A 17 -8.69 -6.46 -13.31
N LEU A 18 -8.13 -5.39 -13.91
CA LEU A 18 -7.43 -4.35 -13.13
C LEU A 18 -8.39 -3.57 -12.24
N ASP A 19 -9.62 -3.30 -12.71
CA ASP A 19 -10.61 -2.59 -11.91
C ASP A 19 -11.09 -3.48 -10.74
N VAL A 20 -11.30 -4.78 -10.96
CA VAL A 20 -11.62 -5.73 -9.89
C VAL A 20 -10.49 -5.83 -8.87
N LEU A 21 -9.24 -5.98 -9.34
CA LEU A 21 -8.06 -6.05 -8.48
C LEU A 21 -7.88 -4.78 -7.64
N ARG A 22 -8.11 -3.59 -8.21
CA ARG A 22 -8.07 -2.34 -7.46
C ARG A 22 -9.16 -2.27 -6.39
N GLY A 23 -10.37 -2.71 -6.71
CA GLY A 23 -11.46 -2.79 -5.73
C GLY A 23 -11.13 -3.74 -4.58
N PHE A 24 -10.63 -4.94 -4.91
CA PHE A 24 -10.16 -5.90 -3.91
C PHE A 24 -8.99 -5.34 -3.08
N ALA A 25 -8.03 -4.69 -3.72
CA ALA A 25 -6.89 -4.09 -3.05
C ALA A 25 -7.30 -3.00 -2.06
N LEU A 26 -8.29 -2.19 -2.43
CA LEU A 26 -8.81 -1.10 -1.62
C LEU A 26 -9.48 -1.60 -0.32
N LEU A 27 -10.17 -2.75 -0.35
CA LEU A 27 -10.71 -3.37 0.87
C LEU A 27 -9.58 -3.75 1.83
N GLY A 28 -8.55 -4.45 1.35
CA GLY A 28 -7.43 -4.85 2.20
C GLY A 28 -6.60 -3.68 2.72
N ILE A 29 -6.46 -2.60 1.94
CA ILE A 29 -5.87 -1.33 2.41
C ILE A 29 -6.69 -0.73 3.55
N LEU A 30 -8.02 -0.71 3.44
CA LEU A 30 -8.86 -0.21 4.53
C LEU A 30 -8.73 -1.08 5.78
N LEU A 31 -8.72 -2.41 5.63
CA LEU A 31 -8.58 -3.35 6.74
C LEU A 31 -7.23 -3.19 7.48
N MET A 32 -6.12 -3.04 6.76
CA MET A 32 -4.82 -2.83 7.41
C MET A 32 -4.73 -1.46 8.09
N ASN A 33 -5.28 -0.42 7.46
CA ASN A 33 -5.17 0.94 7.94
C ASN A 33 -6.13 1.25 9.09
N MET A 34 -7.14 0.41 9.33
CA MET A 34 -8.14 0.66 10.37
C MET A 34 -7.50 0.80 11.76
N GLU A 35 -6.43 0.05 12.01
CA GLU A 35 -5.64 0.18 13.24
C GLU A 35 -5.09 1.60 13.42
N ALA A 36 -4.45 2.12 12.37
CA ALA A 36 -3.83 3.43 12.33
C ALA A 36 -4.83 4.58 12.13
N PHE A 37 -6.09 4.28 11.84
CA PHE A 37 -7.18 5.25 11.89
C PHE A 37 -7.77 5.35 13.29
N VAL A 38 -7.90 4.22 13.98
CA VAL A 38 -8.45 4.16 15.34
C VAL A 38 -7.43 4.66 16.36
N GLY A 39 -6.14 4.34 16.19
CA GLY A 39 -5.08 4.68 17.13
C GLY A 39 -3.83 5.28 16.46
N PRO A 40 -2.74 5.44 17.23
CA PRO A 40 -1.48 5.98 16.72
C PRO A 40 -0.89 5.12 15.60
N LEU A 41 -0.52 5.76 14.48
CA LEU A 41 0.08 5.09 13.31
C LEU A 41 1.36 4.34 13.70
N ASN A 42 2.16 4.88 14.63
CA ASN A 42 3.43 4.28 15.04
C ASN A 42 3.26 3.07 15.97
N ALA A 43 2.09 2.91 16.59
CA ALA A 43 1.75 1.71 17.36
C ALA A 43 1.11 0.63 16.46
N ALA A 44 0.48 1.06 15.36
CA ALA A 44 -0.11 0.18 14.38
C ALA A 44 0.93 -0.54 13.52
N LEU A 45 0.51 -1.62 12.84
CA LEU A 45 1.36 -2.37 11.90
C LEU A 45 2.62 -2.99 12.56
N THR A 46 2.60 -3.19 13.87
CA THR A 46 3.70 -3.78 14.66
C THR A 46 3.55 -5.29 14.84
N GLY A 47 2.54 -5.93 14.23
CA GLY A 47 2.33 -7.37 14.32
C GLY A 47 1.06 -7.71 15.08
N VAL A 48 1.17 -8.60 16.07
CA VAL A 48 0.09 -8.94 17.00
C VAL A 48 0.39 -8.31 18.35
N ASP A 49 -0.43 -7.35 18.77
CA ASP A 49 -0.26 -6.63 20.02
C ASP A 49 -0.37 -7.60 21.22
N PRO A 50 0.68 -7.72 22.06
CA PRO A 50 0.68 -8.61 23.21
C PRO A 50 -0.34 -8.24 24.28
N ALA A 51 -0.79 -6.98 24.33
CA ALA A 51 -1.79 -6.49 25.29
C ALA A 51 -3.22 -6.95 24.94
N LEU A 52 -3.47 -7.38 23.70
CA LEU A 52 -4.78 -7.86 23.28
C LEU A 52 -5.03 -9.31 23.75
N ALA A 53 -6.29 -9.58 24.10
CA ALA A 53 -6.77 -10.89 24.53
C ALA A 53 -8.09 -11.26 23.83
N GLY A 54 -8.45 -12.54 23.89
CA GLY A 54 -9.73 -13.04 23.37
C GLY A 54 -9.95 -12.71 21.89
N ALA A 55 -11.15 -12.21 21.57
CA ALA A 55 -11.56 -11.90 20.20
C ALA A 55 -10.68 -10.81 19.54
N ASP A 56 -10.19 -9.84 20.32
CA ASP A 56 -9.37 -8.75 19.80
C ASP A 56 -8.02 -9.24 19.29
N ARG A 57 -7.36 -10.15 20.04
CA ARG A 57 -6.10 -10.76 19.62
C ARG A 57 -6.25 -11.62 18.36
N TRP A 58 -7.35 -12.36 18.25
CA TRP A 58 -7.63 -13.17 17.05
C TRP A 58 -7.91 -12.29 15.83
N ALA A 59 -8.65 -11.20 16.00
CA ALA A 59 -8.87 -10.22 14.94
C ALA A 59 -7.55 -9.58 14.48
N ASP A 60 -6.68 -9.24 15.41
CA ASP A 60 -5.36 -8.67 15.14
C ASP A 60 -4.47 -9.65 14.36
N ALA A 61 -4.37 -10.90 14.84
CA ALA A 61 -3.62 -11.96 14.17
C ALA A 61 -4.16 -12.25 12.76
N LEU A 62 -5.47 -12.22 12.56
CA LEU A 62 -6.08 -12.39 11.24
C LEU A 62 -5.66 -11.28 10.28
N VAL A 63 -5.68 -10.02 10.73
CA VAL A 63 -5.23 -8.88 9.93
C VAL A 63 -3.74 -9.00 9.65
N TYR A 64 -2.90 -9.30 10.65
CA TYR A 64 -1.46 -9.47 10.47
C TYR A 64 -1.13 -10.56 9.44
N VAL A 65 -1.73 -11.74 9.59
CA VAL A 65 -1.44 -12.91 8.75
C VAL A 65 -1.96 -12.73 7.33
N LEU A 66 -3.21 -12.30 7.15
CA LEU A 66 -3.87 -12.30 5.82
C LEU A 66 -3.82 -10.95 5.10
N VAL A 67 -3.67 -9.83 5.82
CA VAL A 67 -3.88 -8.49 5.24
C VAL A 67 -2.60 -7.65 5.26
N GLN A 68 -2.01 -7.48 6.43
CA GLN A 68 -0.90 -6.56 6.65
C GLN A 68 0.30 -6.90 5.77
N GLY A 69 0.82 -5.92 5.04
CA GLY A 69 1.93 -6.07 4.09
C GLY A 69 1.55 -6.67 2.73
N LYS A 70 0.41 -7.36 2.60
CA LYS A 70 0.02 -8.04 1.33
C LYS A 70 -0.67 -7.06 0.39
N PHE A 71 -1.57 -6.24 0.93
CA PHE A 71 -2.41 -5.37 0.11
C PHE A 71 -1.73 -4.07 -0.32
N TYR A 72 -0.78 -3.55 0.46
CA TYR A 72 0.08 -2.45 0.03
C TYR A 72 1.07 -2.91 -1.06
N THR A 73 1.59 -4.14 -0.94
CA THR A 73 2.40 -4.81 -1.97
C THR A 73 1.58 -5.01 -3.26
N LEU A 74 0.32 -5.41 -3.13
CA LEU A 74 -0.62 -5.52 -4.27
C LEU A 74 -0.95 -4.15 -4.88
N PHE A 75 -1.18 -3.13 -4.07
CA PHE A 75 -1.43 -1.77 -4.55
C PHE A 75 -0.22 -1.22 -5.31
N SER A 76 1.00 -1.53 -4.83
CA SER A 76 2.24 -1.18 -5.50
C SER A 76 2.36 -1.89 -6.85
N LEU A 77 2.09 -3.20 -6.89
CA LEU A 77 2.04 -3.98 -8.12
C LEU A 77 1.06 -3.35 -9.14
N LEU A 78 -0.15 -3.00 -8.70
CA LEU A 78 -1.18 -2.40 -9.54
C LEU A 78 -0.81 -0.99 -10.04
N PHE A 79 -0.04 -0.24 -9.27
CA PHE A 79 0.51 1.04 -9.71
C PHE A 79 1.48 0.84 -10.89
N GLY A 80 2.41 -0.12 -10.76
CA GLY A 80 3.32 -0.53 -11.83
C GLY A 80 2.59 -1.05 -13.08
N MET A 81 1.52 -1.83 -12.90
CA MET A 81 0.65 -2.24 -14.02
C MET A 81 0.01 -1.02 -14.70
N GLY A 82 -0.47 -0.05 -13.92
CA GLY A 82 -1.03 1.19 -14.42
C GLY A 82 -0.04 1.98 -15.29
N PHE A 83 1.21 2.11 -14.83
CA PHE A 83 2.30 2.69 -15.62
C PHE A 83 2.50 1.98 -16.96
N ALA A 84 2.67 0.66 -16.93
CA ALA A 84 2.97 -0.12 -18.13
C ALA A 84 1.82 -0.06 -19.16
N VAL A 85 0.56 -0.08 -18.71
CA VAL A 85 -0.60 0.07 -19.62
C VAL A 85 -0.57 1.44 -20.30
N MET A 86 -0.27 2.51 -19.58
CA MET A 86 -0.19 3.86 -20.17
C MET A 86 1.00 3.98 -21.13
N ALA A 87 2.16 3.42 -20.76
CA ALA A 87 3.36 3.44 -21.59
C ALA A 87 3.17 2.66 -22.91
N GLN A 88 2.60 1.45 -22.87
CA GLN A 88 2.32 0.66 -24.06
C GLN A 88 1.36 1.38 -25.01
N ARG A 89 0.29 1.98 -24.49
CA ARG A 89 -0.68 2.72 -25.31
C ARG A 89 -0.07 3.97 -25.94
N ALA A 90 0.74 4.71 -25.19
CA ALA A 90 1.46 5.85 -25.73
C ALA A 90 2.39 5.43 -26.88
N GLY A 91 3.12 4.31 -26.71
CA GLY A 91 3.97 3.73 -27.75
C GLY A 91 3.20 3.28 -28.98
N GLN A 92 2.11 2.53 -28.81
CA GLN A 92 1.24 2.07 -29.91
C GLN A 92 0.61 3.22 -30.70
N ALA A 93 0.30 4.33 -30.02
CA ALA A 93 -0.25 5.53 -30.65
C ALA A 93 0.82 6.51 -31.17
N GLY A 94 2.11 6.20 -31.05
CA GLY A 94 3.22 7.08 -31.45
C GLY A 94 3.28 8.41 -30.67
N ARG A 95 2.77 8.45 -29.43
CA ARG A 95 2.64 9.67 -28.62
C ARG A 95 3.78 9.85 -27.62
N PRO A 96 4.24 11.09 -27.36
CA PRO A 96 5.28 11.36 -26.37
C PRO A 96 4.76 11.03 -24.96
N PHE A 97 5.43 10.12 -24.25
CA PHE A 97 4.94 9.61 -22.97
C PHE A 97 5.52 10.34 -21.73
N ALA A 98 6.80 10.71 -21.76
CA ALA A 98 7.52 11.17 -20.56
C ALA A 98 6.89 12.43 -19.93
N GLY A 99 6.68 13.49 -20.71
CA GLY A 99 6.09 14.74 -20.19
C GLY A 99 4.66 14.56 -19.66
N PHE A 100 3.84 13.73 -20.33
CA PHE A 100 2.51 13.36 -19.85
C PHE A 100 2.58 12.67 -18.48
N TYR A 101 3.51 11.71 -18.33
CA TYR A 101 3.63 10.94 -17.10
C TYR A 101 4.23 11.74 -15.94
N VAL A 102 5.20 12.64 -16.21
CA VAL A 102 5.72 13.58 -15.19
C VAL A 102 4.59 14.45 -14.66
N ARG A 103 3.81 15.08 -15.53
CA ARG A 103 2.67 15.90 -15.11
C ARG A 103 1.65 15.11 -14.30
N ARG A 104 1.32 13.89 -14.74
CA ARG A 104 0.44 12.99 -14.00
C ARG A 104 0.97 12.72 -12.60
N SER A 105 2.27 12.45 -12.47
CA SER A 105 2.90 12.13 -11.19
C SER A 105 2.98 13.35 -10.28
N LEU A 106 3.22 14.56 -10.82
CA LEU A 106 3.13 15.81 -10.07
C LEU A 106 1.70 16.07 -9.55
N GLY A 107 0.69 15.78 -10.36
CA GLY A 107 -0.70 15.86 -9.90
C GLY A 107 -1.01 14.87 -8.78
N LEU A 108 -0.45 13.67 -8.85
CA LEU A 108 -0.57 12.67 -7.78
C LEU A 108 0.18 13.11 -6.52
N LEU A 109 1.39 13.68 -6.67
CA LEU A 109 2.19 14.23 -5.57
C LEU A 109 1.43 15.35 -4.87
N ALA A 110 0.81 16.27 -5.61
CA ALA A 110 0.02 17.35 -5.02
C ALA A 110 -1.18 16.81 -4.22
N ILE A 111 -1.91 15.85 -4.77
CA ILE A 111 -3.03 15.20 -4.05
C ILE A 111 -2.50 14.46 -2.81
N GLY A 112 -1.37 13.76 -2.93
CA GLY A 112 -0.73 13.04 -1.83
C GLY A 112 -0.26 13.98 -0.72
N LEU A 113 0.37 15.12 -1.05
CA LEU A 113 0.80 16.10 -0.06
C LEU A 113 -0.38 16.73 0.67
N LEU A 114 -1.45 17.09 -0.06
CA LEU A 114 -2.68 17.58 0.56
C LEU A 114 -3.30 16.53 1.47
N HIS A 115 -3.35 15.27 1.04
CA HIS A 115 -3.87 14.17 1.82
C HIS A 115 -3.01 13.88 3.07
N ALA A 116 -1.70 13.77 2.92
CA ALA A 116 -0.74 13.48 3.99
C ALA A 116 -0.77 14.55 5.09
N LEU A 117 -0.84 15.84 4.70
CA LEU A 117 -0.79 16.96 5.65
C LEU A 117 -2.16 17.30 6.24
N LEU A 118 -3.22 17.28 5.43
CA LEU A 118 -4.53 17.78 5.85
C LEU A 118 -5.47 16.66 6.31
N VAL A 119 -5.29 15.43 5.83
CA VAL A 119 -6.25 14.35 6.07
C VAL A 119 -5.67 13.28 6.98
N TRP A 120 -4.62 12.58 6.57
CA TRP A 120 -4.12 11.41 7.31
C TRP A 120 -2.65 11.12 7.01
N SER A 121 -1.86 10.79 8.05
CA SER A 121 -0.41 10.61 7.93
C SER A 121 0.01 9.31 7.24
N GLY A 122 -0.84 8.28 7.18
CA GLY A 122 -0.54 7.01 6.49
C GLY A 122 -0.66 7.07 4.96
N ASP A 123 -0.40 8.22 4.35
CA ASP A 123 -0.48 8.42 2.90
C ASP A 123 0.57 7.60 2.14
N VAL A 124 0.14 6.89 1.10
CA VAL A 124 1.05 6.17 0.18
C VAL A 124 1.26 6.92 -1.15
N LEU A 125 0.47 7.94 -1.43
CA LEU A 125 0.44 8.64 -2.71
C LEU A 125 1.72 9.45 -2.94
N VAL A 126 2.25 10.10 -1.90
CA VAL A 126 3.54 10.81 -1.95
C VAL A 126 4.66 9.85 -2.33
N SER A 127 4.80 8.73 -1.61
CA SER A 127 5.82 7.71 -1.90
C SER A 127 5.70 7.18 -3.32
N TYR A 128 4.47 6.91 -3.78
CA TYR A 128 4.24 6.41 -5.13
C TYR A 128 4.57 7.44 -6.20
N ALA A 129 4.24 8.71 -5.98
CA ALA A 129 4.54 9.78 -6.92
C ALA A 129 6.06 10.04 -7.05
N LEU A 130 6.82 9.89 -5.96
CA LEU A 130 8.28 10.00 -5.98
C LEU A 130 8.91 8.81 -6.71
N LEU A 131 8.53 7.59 -6.34
CA LEU A 131 9.05 6.36 -6.97
C LEU A 131 8.59 6.19 -8.43
N ALA A 132 7.47 6.80 -8.81
CA ALA A 132 7.00 6.83 -10.19
C ALA A 132 8.04 7.40 -11.14
N MET A 133 8.87 8.36 -10.72
CA MET A 133 9.91 8.94 -11.58
C MET A 133 10.98 7.91 -11.95
N LEU A 134 11.30 6.99 -11.04
CA LEU A 134 12.23 5.90 -11.31
C LEU A 134 11.70 4.94 -12.40
N LEU A 135 10.37 4.78 -12.52
CA LEU A 135 9.77 3.97 -13.59
C LEU A 135 10.04 4.55 -14.98
N LEU A 136 10.15 5.87 -15.12
CA LEU A 136 10.52 6.48 -16.38
C LEU A 136 11.96 6.14 -16.78
N ALA A 137 12.88 6.13 -15.81
CA ALA A 137 14.29 5.82 -16.04
C ALA A 137 14.48 4.37 -16.54
N VAL A 138 13.69 3.44 -16.00
CA VAL A 138 13.78 2.00 -16.36
C VAL A 138 12.75 1.55 -17.39
N ARG A 139 11.99 2.48 -18.00
CA ARG A 139 10.92 2.15 -18.95
C ARG A 139 11.41 1.33 -20.16
N SER A 140 12.65 1.56 -20.56
CA SER A 140 13.32 0.94 -21.71
C SER A 140 13.87 -0.46 -21.40
N MET A 141 13.86 -0.87 -20.13
CA MET A 141 14.39 -2.16 -19.70
C MET A 141 13.68 -3.30 -20.47
N PRO A 142 14.39 -4.31 -20.97
CA PRO A 142 13.75 -5.44 -21.67
C PRO A 142 12.78 -6.18 -20.75
N THR A 143 11.69 -6.71 -21.32
CA THR A 143 10.63 -7.37 -20.52
C THR A 143 11.16 -8.59 -19.76
N SER A 144 12.15 -9.29 -20.30
CA SER A 144 12.79 -10.46 -19.67
C SER A 144 13.53 -10.14 -18.36
N TRP A 145 14.06 -8.93 -18.21
CA TRP A 145 14.81 -8.52 -17.02
C TRP A 145 13.93 -8.04 -15.87
N LEU A 146 12.69 -7.62 -16.17
CA LEU A 146 11.80 -7.03 -15.17
C LEU A 146 11.53 -7.92 -13.94
N PRO A 147 11.27 -9.25 -14.07
CA PRO A 147 11.04 -10.10 -12.90
C PRO A 147 12.26 -10.20 -12.00
N VAL A 148 13.46 -10.35 -12.59
CA VAL A 148 14.72 -10.46 -11.83
C VAL A 148 15.01 -9.14 -11.12
N ALA A 149 14.94 -8.02 -11.84
CA ALA A 149 15.11 -6.69 -11.27
C ALA A 149 14.09 -6.43 -10.15
N ALA A 150 12.83 -6.81 -10.35
CA ALA A 150 11.78 -6.67 -9.34
C ALA A 150 12.11 -7.43 -8.05
N ILE A 151 12.51 -8.71 -8.16
CA ILE A 151 12.81 -9.55 -7.00
C ILE A 151 14.06 -9.03 -6.27
N VAL A 152 15.14 -8.72 -7.00
CA VAL A 152 16.38 -8.20 -6.42
C VAL A 152 16.11 -6.90 -5.66
N VAL A 153 15.43 -5.94 -6.29
CA VAL A 153 15.13 -4.64 -5.67
C VAL A 153 14.16 -4.80 -4.49
N TYR A 154 13.17 -5.69 -4.59
CA TYR A 154 12.25 -5.96 -3.49
C TYR A 154 12.96 -6.51 -2.26
N LEU A 155 13.88 -7.46 -2.47
CA LEU A 155 14.59 -8.15 -1.40
C LEU A 155 15.68 -7.29 -0.75
N CYS A 156 16.06 -6.14 -1.31
CA CYS A 156 17.01 -5.22 -0.69
C CYS A 156 16.58 -4.76 0.70
N ALA A 157 15.30 -4.45 0.89
CA ALA A 157 14.77 -3.98 2.18
C ALA A 157 14.88 -5.05 3.29
N PRO A 158 14.32 -6.27 3.14
CA PRO A 158 14.48 -7.32 4.15
C PRO A 158 15.94 -7.78 4.30
N ALA A 159 16.74 -7.77 3.24
CA ALA A 159 18.18 -8.10 3.34
C ALA A 159 18.94 -7.09 4.20
N MET A 160 18.63 -5.80 4.05
CA MET A 160 19.24 -4.74 4.85
C MET A 160 18.82 -4.83 6.32
N VAL A 161 17.53 -5.06 6.61
CA VAL A 161 17.04 -5.27 7.98
C VAL A 161 17.70 -6.51 8.62
N MET A 162 17.89 -7.58 7.84
CA MET A 162 18.60 -8.78 8.27
C MET A 162 20.08 -8.50 8.57
N ALA A 163 20.76 -7.70 7.75
CA ALA A 163 22.14 -7.30 7.99
C ALA A 163 22.27 -6.47 9.29
N TYR A 164 21.34 -5.52 9.52
CA TYR A 164 21.31 -4.74 10.75
C TYR A 164 20.98 -5.59 11.99
N GLY A 165 20.07 -6.56 11.90
CA GLY A 165 19.79 -7.48 13.00
C GLY A 165 20.94 -8.43 13.31
N ALA A 166 21.66 -8.89 12.29
CA ALA A 166 22.88 -9.68 12.45
C ALA A 166 23.97 -8.86 13.16
N LEU A 167 24.21 -7.61 12.73
CA LEU A 167 25.12 -6.70 13.40
C LEU A 167 24.70 -6.45 14.85
N GLY A 168 23.43 -6.18 15.10
CA GLY A 168 22.90 -5.97 16.45
C GLY A 168 23.08 -7.20 17.36
N SER A 169 22.99 -8.41 16.81
CA SER A 169 23.25 -9.64 17.57
C SER A 169 24.72 -9.83 17.88
N LEU A 170 25.60 -9.48 16.94
CA LEU A 170 27.05 -9.51 17.16
C LEU A 170 27.49 -8.50 18.23
N MET A 171 26.94 -7.28 18.21
CA MET A 171 27.21 -6.26 19.24
C MET A 171 26.69 -6.66 20.62
N GLN A 172 25.62 -7.45 20.70
CA GLN A 172 25.12 -7.98 21.97
C GLN A 172 25.95 -9.17 22.49
N ALA A 173 26.57 -9.94 21.60
CA ALA A 173 27.41 -11.08 21.96
C ALA A 173 28.78 -10.65 22.52
N ASP A 174 29.26 -9.45 22.17
CA ASP A 174 30.50 -8.87 22.68
C ASP A 174 30.24 -8.03 23.95
N PRO A 175 30.76 -8.43 25.13
CA PRO A 175 30.54 -7.72 26.39
C PRO A 175 30.96 -6.24 26.36
N SER A 176 31.94 -5.88 25.52
CA SER A 176 32.45 -4.50 25.44
C SER A 176 31.48 -3.55 24.75
N SER A 177 30.71 -4.04 23.76
CA SER A 177 29.75 -3.25 22.99
C SER A 177 28.29 -3.48 23.42
N ALA A 178 27.99 -4.55 24.15
CA ALA A 178 26.64 -4.89 24.59
C ALA A 178 25.97 -3.78 25.43
N ALA A 179 26.69 -3.18 26.38
CA ALA A 179 26.15 -2.11 27.23
C ALA A 179 25.88 -0.81 26.45
N GLU A 180 26.65 -0.53 25.42
CA GLU A 180 26.39 0.60 24.52
C GLU A 180 25.20 0.32 23.61
N TRP A 181 25.15 -0.87 23.02
CA TRP A 181 24.03 -1.32 22.19
C TRP A 181 22.70 -1.25 22.94
N GLN A 182 22.65 -1.78 24.17
CA GLN A 182 21.45 -1.77 25.00
C GLN A 182 21.01 -0.33 25.34
N ARG A 183 21.95 0.58 25.63
CA ARG A 183 21.63 2.01 25.86
C ARG A 183 21.12 2.71 24.60
N THR A 184 21.64 2.35 23.43
CA THR A 184 21.18 2.92 22.16
C THR A 184 19.78 2.40 21.80
N MET A 185 19.54 1.10 21.92
CA MET A 185 18.24 0.49 21.68
C MET A 185 17.18 0.96 22.68
N ALA A 186 17.54 1.12 23.95
CA ALA A 186 16.64 1.70 24.97
C ALA A 186 16.23 3.13 24.62
N ARG A 187 17.16 3.97 24.10
CA ARG A 187 16.84 5.31 23.61
C ARG A 187 15.89 5.28 22.42
N ILE A 188 16.16 4.42 21.43
CA ILE A 188 15.26 4.25 20.27
C ILE A 188 13.86 3.81 20.72
N GLY A 189 13.75 2.86 21.67
CA GLY A 189 12.48 2.44 22.23
C GLY A 189 11.73 3.56 22.97
N GLN A 190 12.45 4.39 23.74
CA GLN A 190 11.87 5.56 24.41
C GLN A 190 11.39 6.61 23.40
N ASP A 191 12.17 6.89 22.35
CA ASP A 191 11.80 7.82 21.29
C ASP A 191 10.57 7.32 20.52
N ALA A 192 10.49 6.02 20.25
CA ALA A 192 9.32 5.40 19.62
C ALA A 192 8.06 5.52 20.50
N ALA A 193 8.18 5.28 21.81
CA ALA A 193 7.07 5.47 22.76
C ALA A 193 6.64 6.94 22.84
N ALA A 194 7.59 7.88 22.90
CA ALA A 194 7.30 9.31 22.89
C ALA A 194 6.60 9.76 21.59
N ALA A 195 6.96 9.18 20.44
CA ALA A 195 6.28 9.45 19.18
C ALA A 195 4.84 8.94 19.16
N VAL A 196 4.58 7.78 19.75
CA VAL A 196 3.21 7.25 19.94
C VAL A 196 2.39 8.17 20.84
N ASP A 197 2.95 8.64 21.95
CA ASP A 197 2.27 9.57 22.86
C ASP A 197 2.01 10.94 22.22
N ALA A 198 2.95 11.44 21.40
CA ALA A 198 2.74 12.67 20.62
C ALA A 198 1.58 12.52 19.62
N GLN A 199 1.50 11.38 18.92
CA GLN A 199 0.37 11.07 18.03
C GLN A 199 -0.94 10.95 18.81
N ARG A 200 -0.93 10.28 19.98
CA ARG A 200 -2.10 10.14 20.84
C ARG A 200 -2.60 11.50 21.35
N ALA A 201 -1.69 12.40 21.74
CA ALA A 201 -2.03 13.76 22.14
C ALA A 201 -2.60 14.58 20.97
N ALA A 202 -1.94 14.57 19.80
CA ALA A 202 -2.32 15.40 18.65
C ALA A 202 -3.58 14.90 17.93
N TYR A 203 -3.73 13.58 17.77
CA TYR A 203 -4.85 12.97 17.04
C TYR A 203 -6.01 12.58 17.95
N GLY A 204 -5.75 12.19 19.20
CA GLY A 204 -6.79 11.75 20.14
C GLY A 204 -7.51 12.91 20.85
N ALA A 205 -6.76 13.90 21.33
CA ALA A 205 -7.31 15.04 22.08
C ALA A 205 -7.04 16.40 21.43
N GLY A 206 -6.18 16.45 20.42
CA GLY A 206 -5.73 17.69 19.79
C GLY A 206 -6.75 18.31 18.85
N ARG A 207 -6.59 19.62 18.63
CA ARG A 207 -7.32 20.37 17.60
C ARG A 207 -6.77 20.04 16.21
N TYR A 208 -7.55 20.33 15.16
CA TYR A 208 -7.14 20.09 13.78
C TYR A 208 -5.75 20.67 13.42
N ALA A 209 -5.42 21.88 13.90
CA ALA A 209 -4.11 22.48 13.66
C ALA A 209 -2.95 21.67 14.29
N GLN A 210 -3.15 21.11 15.48
CA GLN A 210 -2.15 20.24 16.13
C GLN A 210 -1.99 18.92 15.36
N ALA A 211 -3.10 18.35 14.87
CA ALA A 211 -3.05 17.18 14.00
C ALA A 211 -2.29 17.46 12.69
N VAL A 212 -2.48 18.64 12.08
CA VAL A 212 -1.71 19.03 10.87
C VAL A 212 -0.22 19.17 11.16
N LEU A 213 0.16 19.77 12.30
CA LEU A 213 1.57 19.87 12.70
C LEU A 213 2.19 18.49 12.97
N GLN A 214 1.47 17.59 13.62
CA GLN A 214 1.93 16.20 13.81
C GLN A 214 2.07 15.48 12.47
N ARG A 215 1.14 15.66 11.53
CA ARG A 215 1.24 15.07 10.18
C ARG A 215 2.44 15.57 9.39
N LEU A 216 2.86 16.83 9.59
CA LEU A 216 4.09 17.34 8.98
C LEU A 216 5.33 16.59 9.50
N HIS A 217 5.38 16.31 10.80
CA HIS A 217 6.43 15.49 11.39
C HIS A 217 6.39 14.05 10.86
N ASP A 218 5.21 13.42 10.86
CA ASP A 218 4.99 12.05 10.36
C ASP A 218 5.36 11.93 8.86
N LEU A 219 5.10 12.96 8.04
CA LEU A 219 5.52 13.00 6.64
C LEU A 219 7.06 12.99 6.52
N GLY A 220 7.76 13.71 7.40
CA GLY A 220 9.22 13.69 7.46
C GLY A 220 9.79 12.31 7.79
N GLU A 221 9.17 11.57 8.71
CA GLU A 221 9.51 10.18 9.01
C GLU A 221 9.22 9.25 7.83
N THR A 222 8.06 9.41 7.18
CA THR A 222 7.67 8.62 6.01
C THR A 222 8.66 8.80 4.86
N LEU A 223 9.14 10.03 4.62
CA LEU A 223 10.14 10.32 3.60
C LEU A 223 11.51 9.72 3.93
N ARG A 224 11.93 9.73 5.22
CA ARG A 224 13.15 9.04 5.65
C ARG A 224 13.03 7.52 5.46
N GLY A 225 11.90 6.95 5.87
CA GLY A 225 11.58 5.52 5.72
C GLY A 225 11.48 5.06 4.27
N LEU A 226 11.32 5.97 3.30
CA LEU A 226 11.30 5.64 1.87
C LEU A 226 12.64 5.08 1.39
N THR A 227 13.76 5.39 2.05
CA THR A 227 15.06 4.79 1.72
C THR A 227 15.10 3.29 1.99
N ILE A 228 14.34 2.84 3.00
CA ILE A 228 14.25 1.44 3.41
C ILE A 228 13.11 0.73 2.66
N ASN A 229 11.91 1.31 2.66
CA ASN A 229 10.71 0.68 2.12
C ASN A 229 10.48 0.95 0.63
N GLY A 230 11.08 2.02 0.08
CA GLY A 230 10.95 2.41 -1.32
C GLY A 230 11.45 1.36 -2.31
N PRO A 231 12.58 0.66 -2.07
CA PRO A 231 12.98 -0.48 -2.88
C PRO A 231 11.89 -1.56 -2.96
N ALA A 232 11.26 -1.94 -1.85
CA ALA A 232 10.16 -2.91 -1.87
C ALA A 232 8.98 -2.45 -2.74
N MET A 233 8.53 -1.20 -2.58
CA MET A 233 7.48 -0.62 -3.45
C MET A 233 7.89 -0.66 -4.92
N PHE A 234 9.11 -0.20 -5.23
CA PHE A 234 9.59 -0.07 -6.59
C PHE A 234 9.79 -1.43 -7.26
N GLY A 235 10.31 -2.43 -6.53
CA GLY A 235 10.39 -3.82 -7.00
C GLY A 235 9.02 -4.34 -7.44
N MET A 236 7.96 -4.07 -6.66
CA MET A 236 6.59 -4.41 -7.05
C MET A 236 6.10 -3.61 -8.26
N PHE A 237 6.50 -2.34 -8.42
CA PHE A 237 6.15 -1.58 -9.62
C PHE A 237 6.74 -2.24 -10.88
N LEU A 238 7.99 -2.70 -10.82
CA LEU A 238 8.66 -3.42 -11.92
C LEU A 238 7.95 -4.74 -12.25
N LEU A 239 7.58 -5.51 -11.22
CA LEU A 239 6.85 -6.76 -11.40
C LEU A 239 5.47 -6.53 -12.02
N GLY A 240 4.78 -5.46 -11.62
CA GLY A 240 3.52 -5.02 -12.22
C GLY A 240 3.70 -4.68 -13.69
N GLY A 241 4.81 -4.02 -14.02
CA GLY A 241 5.21 -3.75 -15.40
C GLY A 241 5.38 -5.02 -16.22
N TRP A 242 5.99 -6.07 -15.65
CA TRP A 242 6.13 -7.36 -16.33
C TRP A 242 4.79 -8.05 -16.59
N PHE A 243 3.89 -8.07 -15.61
CA PHE A 243 2.56 -8.69 -15.75
C PHE A 243 1.74 -8.09 -16.89
N VAL A 244 1.90 -6.80 -17.15
CA VAL A 244 1.25 -6.11 -18.26
C VAL A 244 2.01 -6.30 -19.57
N ARG A 245 3.34 -6.19 -19.56
CA ARG A 245 4.17 -6.28 -20.77
C ARG A 245 4.26 -7.69 -21.35
N SER A 246 4.12 -8.71 -20.52
CA SER A 246 4.08 -10.12 -20.94
C SER A 246 2.73 -10.53 -21.54
N GLY A 247 1.66 -9.74 -21.33
CA GLY A 247 0.30 -10.15 -21.69
C GLY A 247 -0.41 -11.00 -20.63
N ALA A 248 0.25 -11.31 -19.51
CA ALA A 248 -0.27 -12.23 -18.49
C ALA A 248 -1.57 -11.74 -17.83
N ILE A 249 -1.75 -10.43 -17.69
CA ILE A 249 -2.98 -9.85 -17.12
C ILE A 249 -4.10 -9.69 -18.14
N GLN A 250 -3.76 -9.46 -19.41
CA GLN A 250 -4.74 -9.34 -20.49
C GLN A 250 -5.34 -10.69 -20.85
N ALA A 251 -4.52 -11.74 -20.87
CA ALA A 251 -4.94 -13.11 -21.18
C ALA A 251 -4.40 -14.13 -20.15
N PRO A 252 -4.92 -14.15 -18.90
CA PRO A 252 -4.47 -15.08 -17.86
C PRO A 252 -4.54 -16.56 -18.25
N GLU A 253 -5.51 -16.91 -19.10
CA GLU A 253 -5.74 -18.26 -19.64
C GLU A 253 -4.48 -18.80 -20.35
N ARG A 254 -3.75 -17.94 -21.08
CA ARG A 254 -2.49 -18.30 -21.78
C ARG A 254 -1.33 -18.59 -20.83
N PHE A 255 -1.45 -18.13 -19.59
CA PHE A 255 -0.45 -18.26 -18.53
C PHE A 255 -0.95 -19.20 -17.41
N ALA A 256 -1.78 -20.19 -17.73
CA ALA A 256 -2.43 -21.08 -16.76
C ALA A 256 -1.44 -21.71 -15.76
N ARG A 257 -0.25 -22.15 -16.22
CA ARG A 257 0.80 -22.72 -15.35
C ARG A 257 1.33 -21.72 -14.33
N LEU A 258 1.62 -20.48 -14.76
CA LEU A 258 2.05 -19.41 -13.87
C LEU A 258 0.98 -19.14 -12.82
N PHE A 259 -0.25 -18.91 -13.25
CA PHE A 259 -1.35 -18.60 -12.33
C PHE A 259 -1.68 -19.77 -11.38
N ALA A 260 -1.50 -21.03 -11.81
CA ALA A 260 -1.61 -22.20 -10.94
C ALA A 260 -0.47 -22.24 -9.91
N ALA A 261 0.77 -22.00 -10.33
CA ALA A 261 1.92 -21.93 -9.43
C ALA A 261 1.77 -20.81 -8.38
N LEU A 262 1.22 -19.66 -8.77
CA LEU A 262 0.95 -18.57 -7.82
C LEU A 262 -0.14 -18.93 -6.80
N ARG A 263 -1.22 -19.60 -7.22
CA ARG A 263 -2.32 -20.00 -6.32
C ARG A 263 -1.95 -21.15 -5.39
N TRP A 264 -1.28 -22.18 -5.91
CA TRP A 264 -1.07 -23.44 -5.21
C TRP A 264 0.36 -23.65 -4.71
N GLY A 265 1.32 -22.86 -5.21
CA GLY A 265 2.71 -22.86 -4.73
C GLY A 265 3.00 -21.61 -3.91
N ALA A 266 2.97 -20.43 -4.54
CA ALA A 266 3.37 -19.18 -3.88
C ALA A 266 2.45 -18.83 -2.70
N TRP A 267 1.12 -18.91 -2.85
CA TRP A 267 0.21 -18.53 -1.76
C TRP A 267 0.36 -19.42 -0.50
N PRO A 268 0.33 -20.76 -0.58
CA PRO A 268 0.53 -21.59 0.62
C PRO A 268 1.93 -21.45 1.22
N LEU A 269 2.97 -21.33 0.38
CA LEU A 269 4.33 -21.08 0.86
C LEU A 269 4.44 -19.73 1.59
N GLY A 270 3.80 -18.69 1.05
CA GLY A 270 3.72 -17.38 1.69
C GLY A 270 2.97 -17.42 3.02
N LEU A 271 1.86 -18.17 3.08
CA LEU A 271 1.13 -18.37 4.33
C LEU A 271 1.98 -19.10 5.37
N ALA A 272 2.69 -20.17 4.97
CA ALA A 272 3.60 -20.89 5.87
C ALA A 272 4.73 -19.97 6.38
N ALA A 273 5.32 -19.15 5.51
CA ALA A 273 6.34 -18.18 5.89
C ALA A 273 5.80 -17.08 6.84
N MET A 274 4.55 -16.64 6.64
CA MET A 274 3.88 -15.69 7.55
C MET A 274 3.60 -16.30 8.91
N LEU A 275 3.15 -17.55 8.96
CA LEU A 275 2.94 -18.26 10.22
C LEU A 275 4.26 -18.55 10.94
N ALA A 276 5.34 -18.83 10.20
CA ALA A 276 6.68 -18.95 10.76
C ALA A 276 7.18 -17.62 11.32
N SER A 277 6.95 -16.50 10.63
CA SER A 277 7.22 -15.15 11.14
C SER A 277 6.47 -14.89 12.44
N LEU A 278 5.16 -15.17 12.46
CA LEU A 278 4.32 -15.00 13.64
C LEU A 278 4.78 -15.86 14.81
N ALA A 279 5.17 -17.12 14.56
CA ALA A 279 5.67 -18.01 15.59
C ALA A 279 7.04 -17.58 16.14
N LEU A 280 7.89 -16.98 15.29
CA LEU A 280 9.22 -16.51 15.67
C LEU A 280 9.16 -15.26 16.53
N GLU A 281 8.43 -14.24 16.06
CA GLU A 281 8.27 -12.96 16.75
C GLU A 281 6.88 -12.37 16.39
N PRO A 282 5.88 -12.50 17.27
CA PRO A 282 4.54 -12.00 17.01
C PRO A 282 4.46 -10.47 16.97
N TYR A 283 5.30 -9.81 17.76
CA TYR A 283 5.29 -8.36 17.97
C TYR A 283 6.65 -7.77 17.62
N MET A 284 6.65 -6.81 16.71
CA MET A 284 7.84 -6.14 16.20
C MET A 284 8.20 -4.95 17.08
N ASP A 285 8.87 -5.23 18.20
CA ASP A 285 9.29 -4.21 19.17
C ASP A 285 10.28 -3.20 18.56
N PRO A 286 9.93 -1.90 18.46
CA PRO A 286 10.83 -0.86 17.94
C PRO A 286 12.11 -0.68 18.76
N GLY A 287 12.09 -1.05 20.04
CA GLY A 287 13.24 -0.97 20.95
C GLY A 287 14.20 -2.16 20.84
N ARG A 288 13.97 -3.08 19.91
CA ARG A 288 14.83 -4.23 19.65
C ARG A 288 15.31 -4.23 18.20
N LEU A 289 16.53 -4.71 18.01
CA LEU A 289 17.09 -4.98 16.69
C LEU A 289 18.09 -6.11 16.83
N ASP A 290 17.61 -7.32 16.62
CA ASP A 290 18.38 -8.55 16.73
C ASP A 290 18.06 -9.48 15.55
N LEU A 291 18.80 -10.58 15.43
CA LEU A 291 18.67 -11.50 14.31
C LEU A 291 17.29 -12.18 14.31
N ARG A 292 16.68 -12.39 15.48
CA ARG A 292 15.37 -13.03 15.61
C ARG A 292 14.28 -12.11 15.06
N LEU A 293 14.23 -10.86 15.52
CA LEU A 293 13.30 -9.85 15.05
C LEU A 293 13.47 -9.60 13.55
N SER A 294 14.71 -9.42 13.08
CA SER A 294 14.98 -9.17 11.68
C SER A 294 14.67 -10.38 10.79
N SER A 295 14.83 -11.62 11.29
CA SER A 295 14.43 -12.83 10.58
C SER A 295 12.92 -12.93 10.44
N ALA A 296 12.17 -12.60 11.50
CA ALA A 296 10.72 -12.54 11.46
C ALA A 296 10.26 -11.47 10.45
N PHE A 297 10.84 -10.26 10.50
CA PHE A 297 10.56 -9.22 9.51
C PHE A 297 10.83 -9.68 8.07
N ALA A 298 11.98 -10.32 7.81
CA ALA A 298 12.34 -10.82 6.49
C ALA A 298 11.37 -11.92 6.00
N LEU A 299 11.00 -12.86 6.87
CA LEU A 299 9.97 -13.88 6.59
C LEU A 299 8.63 -13.21 6.26
N SER A 300 8.21 -12.23 7.05
CA SER A 300 6.95 -11.51 6.84
C SER A 300 6.93 -10.76 5.50
N SER A 301 8.08 -10.20 5.09
CA SER A 301 8.26 -9.47 3.83
C SER A 301 8.20 -10.41 2.62
N VAL A 302 8.86 -11.57 2.69
CA VAL A 302 8.81 -12.60 1.64
C VAL A 302 7.40 -13.19 1.54
N ALA A 303 6.77 -13.48 2.67
CA ALA A 303 5.39 -13.91 2.72
C ALA A 303 4.43 -12.88 2.11
N GLY A 304 4.62 -11.59 2.40
CA GLY A 304 3.86 -10.50 1.81
C GLY A 304 3.89 -10.50 0.28
N LEU A 305 5.07 -10.68 -0.31
CA LEU A 305 5.26 -10.83 -1.76
C LEU A 305 4.51 -12.05 -2.31
N LEU A 306 4.74 -13.21 -1.73
CA LEU A 306 4.18 -14.48 -2.21
C LEU A 306 2.66 -14.52 -2.10
N MET A 307 2.11 -14.11 -0.96
CA MET A 307 0.66 -14.05 -0.74
C MET A 307 0.01 -12.97 -1.62
N CYS A 308 0.66 -11.81 -1.82
CA CYS A 308 0.19 -10.79 -2.79
C CYS A 308 0.01 -11.38 -4.19
N LEU A 309 1.01 -12.10 -4.70
CA LEU A 309 0.92 -12.75 -6.01
C LEU A 309 -0.13 -13.88 -6.04
N GLY A 310 -0.30 -14.58 -4.92
CA GLY A 310 -1.40 -15.51 -4.73
C GLY A 310 -2.78 -14.86 -4.81
N TYR A 311 -2.98 -13.72 -4.13
CA TYR A 311 -4.23 -12.95 -4.19
C TYR A 311 -4.52 -12.46 -5.60
N LEU A 312 -3.51 -11.92 -6.30
CA LEU A 312 -3.63 -11.57 -7.72
C LEU A 312 -4.17 -12.76 -8.54
N ALA A 313 -3.61 -13.95 -8.33
CA ALA A 313 -3.95 -15.13 -9.10
C ALA A 313 -5.32 -15.74 -8.75
N TRP A 314 -5.77 -15.61 -7.50
CA TRP A 314 -7.12 -15.97 -7.07
C TRP A 314 -8.16 -15.00 -7.60
N VAL A 315 -7.92 -13.69 -7.50
CA VAL A 315 -8.82 -12.68 -8.06
C VAL A 315 -8.93 -12.82 -9.58
N ALA A 316 -7.83 -13.15 -10.28
CA ALA A 316 -7.88 -13.44 -11.72
C ALA A 316 -8.79 -14.64 -12.05
N ARG A 317 -8.75 -15.71 -11.23
CA ARG A 317 -9.59 -16.90 -11.38
C ARG A 317 -11.07 -16.63 -11.12
N TRP A 318 -11.38 -15.73 -10.19
CA TRP A 318 -12.75 -15.39 -9.76
C TRP A 318 -13.22 -14.02 -10.25
N ARG A 319 -12.57 -13.46 -11.28
CA ARG A 319 -12.85 -12.12 -11.81
C ARG A 319 -14.32 -11.87 -12.16
N GLY A 320 -15.04 -12.91 -12.61
CA GLY A 320 -16.48 -12.83 -12.90
C GLY A 320 -17.32 -12.70 -11.62
N ALA A 321 -17.08 -13.56 -10.63
CA ALA A 321 -17.78 -13.52 -9.34
C ALA A 321 -17.44 -12.25 -8.53
N LEU A 322 -16.25 -11.68 -8.73
CA LEU A 322 -15.77 -10.47 -8.07
C LEU A 322 -16.03 -9.19 -8.88
N ALA A 323 -16.76 -9.26 -10.00
CA ALA A 323 -17.01 -8.11 -10.87
C ALA A 323 -17.74 -6.96 -10.16
N TRP A 324 -18.48 -7.25 -9.09
CA TRP A 324 -19.14 -6.25 -8.24
C TRP A 324 -18.16 -5.30 -7.53
N LEU A 325 -16.87 -5.64 -7.43
CA LEU A 325 -15.81 -4.77 -6.90
C LEU A 325 -15.32 -3.72 -7.91
N ALA A 326 -15.55 -3.92 -9.21
CA ALA A 326 -15.04 -3.07 -10.26
C ALA A 326 -15.45 -1.58 -10.14
N PRO A 327 -16.69 -1.23 -9.72
CA PRO A 327 -17.05 0.17 -9.50
C PRO A 327 -16.15 0.87 -8.47
N ALA A 328 -15.86 0.21 -7.34
CA ALA A 328 -14.96 0.76 -6.32
C ALA A 328 -13.53 0.91 -6.85
N GLY A 329 -13.03 -0.06 -7.61
CA GLY A 329 -11.69 0.02 -8.20
C GLY A 329 -11.53 1.07 -9.31
N ARG A 330 -12.62 1.41 -10.00
CA ARG A 330 -12.67 2.55 -10.95
C ARG A 330 -12.61 3.91 -10.26
N MET A 331 -12.93 3.95 -8.98
CA MET A 331 -12.92 5.13 -8.11
C MET A 331 -11.91 4.97 -6.97
N ALA A 332 -10.82 4.20 -7.19
CA ALA A 332 -9.89 3.83 -6.14
C ALA A 332 -9.25 5.03 -5.42
N LEU A 333 -8.89 6.10 -6.13
CA LEU A 333 -8.31 7.31 -5.52
C LEU A 333 -9.36 8.07 -4.72
N SER A 334 -10.56 8.26 -5.28
CA SER A 334 -11.66 8.92 -4.58
C SER A 334 -12.06 8.15 -3.32
N ASN A 335 -12.19 6.82 -3.40
CA ASN A 335 -12.57 6.01 -2.25
C ASN A 335 -11.47 5.93 -1.20
N TYR A 336 -10.19 5.85 -1.59
CA TYR A 336 -9.08 5.88 -0.65
C TYR A 336 -9.07 7.18 0.18
N VAL A 337 -9.18 8.35 -0.48
CA VAL A 337 -9.25 9.62 0.24
C VAL A 337 -10.55 9.74 1.06
N LEU A 338 -11.67 9.26 0.54
CA LEU A 338 -12.94 9.25 1.28
C LEU A 338 -12.87 8.36 2.53
N GLN A 339 -12.18 7.21 2.47
CA GLN A 339 -11.92 6.37 3.64
C GLN A 339 -11.19 7.17 4.71
N SER A 340 -10.08 7.82 4.34
CA SER A 340 -9.31 8.64 5.28
C SER A 340 -10.11 9.81 5.86
N LEU A 341 -10.90 10.50 5.03
CA LEU A 341 -11.76 11.59 5.49
C LEU A 341 -12.81 11.10 6.50
N LEU A 342 -13.50 9.99 6.19
CA LEU A 342 -14.53 9.43 7.08
C LEU A 342 -13.92 8.87 8.36
N CYS A 343 -12.85 8.08 8.27
CA CYS A 343 -12.21 7.48 9.43
C CYS A 343 -11.59 8.54 10.35
N THR A 344 -10.89 9.55 9.80
CA THR A 344 -10.32 10.61 10.64
C THR A 344 -11.42 11.50 11.23
N TRP A 345 -12.51 11.75 10.51
CA TRP A 345 -13.68 12.44 11.07
C TRP A 345 -14.36 11.64 12.19
N ILE A 346 -14.41 10.31 12.11
CA ILE A 346 -15.02 9.47 13.16
C ILE A 346 -14.08 9.33 14.36
N PHE A 347 -12.82 8.97 14.14
CA PHE A 347 -11.92 8.58 15.22
C PHE A 347 -11.18 9.76 15.84
N TYR A 348 -10.72 10.75 15.08
CA TYR A 348 -9.82 11.76 15.64
C TYR A 348 -10.57 12.74 16.56
N GLY A 349 -9.85 13.34 17.52
CA GLY A 349 -10.38 14.26 18.53
C GLY A 349 -11.04 15.51 17.98
N TYR A 350 -10.61 15.99 16.80
CA TYR A 350 -11.26 17.12 16.12
C TYR A 350 -12.57 16.74 15.40
N GLY A 351 -12.89 15.45 15.31
CA GLY A 351 -14.08 14.89 14.68
C GLY A 351 -15.11 14.44 15.72
N LEU A 352 -15.50 13.16 15.69
CA LEU A 352 -16.40 12.55 16.69
C LEU A 352 -15.65 12.02 17.92
N GLY A 353 -14.31 12.01 17.92
CA GLY A 353 -13.49 11.69 19.10
C GLY A 353 -13.52 10.23 19.54
N TYR A 354 -13.68 9.28 18.61
CA TYR A 354 -13.67 7.83 18.90
C TYR A 354 -12.27 7.18 18.93
N PHE A 355 -11.21 7.98 19.09
CA PHE A 355 -9.80 7.56 19.06
C PHE A 355 -9.51 6.54 20.16
N GLU A 356 -8.94 5.39 19.78
CA GLU A 356 -8.64 4.23 20.62
C GLU A 356 -9.87 3.66 21.38
N ARG A 357 -11.09 3.96 20.92
CA ARG A 357 -12.33 3.47 21.55
C ARG A 357 -12.97 2.29 20.85
N LEU A 358 -12.59 1.99 19.60
CA LEU A 358 -13.15 0.89 18.83
C LEU A 358 -12.33 -0.38 19.05
N PRO A 359 -12.87 -1.42 19.74
CA PRO A 359 -12.15 -2.66 19.98
C PRO A 359 -11.71 -3.33 18.67
N ARG A 360 -10.56 -4.02 18.71
CA ARG A 360 -9.93 -4.60 17.52
C ARG A 360 -10.84 -5.54 16.74
N ALA A 361 -11.64 -6.34 17.43
CA ALA A 361 -12.62 -7.24 16.82
C ALA A 361 -13.72 -6.51 16.04
N TRP A 362 -14.10 -5.30 16.46
CA TRP A 362 -15.11 -4.48 15.79
C TRP A 362 -14.56 -3.64 14.63
N GLN A 363 -13.25 -3.48 14.54
CA GLN A 363 -12.60 -2.78 13.42
C GLN A 363 -12.83 -3.51 12.08
N LEU A 364 -12.77 -4.84 12.08
CA LEU A 364 -13.01 -5.69 10.90
C LEU A 364 -14.42 -5.52 10.28
N PRO A 365 -15.53 -5.73 11.02
CA PRO A 365 -16.86 -5.53 10.47
C PRO A 365 -17.15 -4.07 10.13
N PHE A 366 -16.61 -3.11 10.89
CA PHE A 366 -16.73 -1.68 10.57
C PHE A 366 -16.08 -1.34 9.22
N ALA A 367 -14.81 -1.73 9.02
CA ALA A 367 -14.08 -1.54 7.77
C ALA A 367 -14.81 -2.19 6.58
N THR A 368 -15.27 -3.42 6.77
CA THR A 368 -16.00 -4.18 5.73
C THR A 368 -17.32 -3.49 5.39
N GLY A 369 -18.11 -3.09 6.39
CA GLY A 369 -19.37 -2.36 6.19
C GLY A 369 -19.16 -1.03 5.44
N LEU A 370 -18.17 -0.24 5.87
CA LEU A 370 -17.79 1.00 5.19
C LEU A 370 -17.42 0.76 3.73
N PHE A 371 -16.59 -0.26 3.45
CA PHE A 371 -16.20 -0.59 2.08
C PHE A 371 -17.38 -1.04 1.21
N LEU A 372 -18.29 -1.88 1.74
CA LEU A 372 -19.48 -2.31 1.00
C LEU A 372 -20.39 -1.12 0.63
N LEU A 373 -20.57 -0.18 1.55
CA LEU A 373 -21.27 1.08 1.28
C LEU A 373 -20.56 1.89 0.18
N GLN A 374 -19.23 1.97 0.21
CA GLN A 374 -18.45 2.63 -0.84
C GLN A 374 -18.58 1.94 -2.21
N VAL A 375 -18.67 0.61 -2.25
CA VAL A 375 -18.91 -0.13 -3.50
C VAL A 375 -20.27 0.23 -4.08
N ALA A 376 -21.33 0.22 -3.26
CA ALA A 376 -22.68 0.61 -3.68
C ALA A 376 -22.73 2.07 -4.14
N ALA A 377 -22.12 2.98 -3.39
CA ALA A 377 -22.02 4.40 -3.73
C ALA A 377 -21.24 4.61 -5.04
N SER A 378 -20.13 3.89 -5.24
CA SER A 378 -19.34 3.94 -6.48
C SER A 378 -20.13 3.44 -7.68
N ALA A 379 -20.88 2.35 -7.52
CA ALA A 379 -21.76 1.83 -8.57
C ALA A 379 -22.86 2.84 -8.93
N TRP A 380 -23.51 3.44 -7.93
CA TRP A 380 -24.52 4.49 -8.11
C TRP A 380 -23.94 5.74 -8.79
N TRP A 381 -22.75 6.19 -8.38
CA TRP A 381 -22.05 7.35 -8.93
C TRP A 381 -21.70 7.13 -10.40
N LEU A 382 -21.08 5.98 -10.71
CA LEU A 382 -20.64 5.66 -12.06
C LEU A 382 -21.78 5.40 -13.05
N ARG A 383 -23.04 5.27 -12.59
CA ARG A 383 -24.21 5.29 -13.49
C ARG A 383 -24.48 6.68 -14.06
N ARG A 384 -24.11 7.75 -13.34
CA ARG A 384 -24.36 9.16 -13.71
C ARG A 384 -23.11 9.85 -14.26
N PHE A 385 -21.94 9.46 -13.76
CA PHE A 385 -20.66 10.09 -14.08
C PHE A 385 -19.67 9.11 -14.70
N ARG A 386 -18.68 9.64 -15.44
CA ARG A 386 -17.66 8.84 -16.15
C ARG A 386 -16.50 8.41 -15.25
N PHE A 387 -16.16 9.24 -14.25
CA PHE A 387 -15.02 9.11 -13.36
C PHE A 387 -15.42 9.45 -11.92
N GLY A 388 -14.65 8.98 -10.93
CA GLY A 388 -14.74 9.53 -9.58
C GLY A 388 -14.23 10.98 -9.51
N PRO A 389 -14.61 11.75 -8.48
CA PRO A 389 -14.26 13.17 -8.38
C PRO A 389 -12.74 13.44 -8.44
N LEU A 390 -11.94 12.71 -7.65
CA LEU A 390 -10.49 12.90 -7.64
C LEU A 390 -9.82 12.35 -8.89
N GLU A 391 -10.32 11.25 -9.46
CA GLU A 391 -9.84 10.76 -10.75
C GLU A 391 -10.11 11.76 -11.87
N TRP A 392 -11.24 12.46 -11.82
CA TRP A 392 -11.60 13.51 -12.78
C TRP A 392 -10.67 14.72 -12.63
N ALA A 393 -10.50 15.26 -11.42
CA ALA A 393 -9.61 16.39 -11.17
C ALA A 393 -8.15 16.06 -11.55
N TRP A 394 -7.69 14.87 -11.17
CA TRP A 394 -6.35 14.41 -11.52
C TRP A 394 -6.16 14.26 -13.04
N ARG A 395 -7.17 13.77 -13.76
CA ARG A 395 -7.17 13.74 -15.22
C ARG A 395 -7.19 15.15 -15.79
N ALA A 396 -8.01 16.05 -15.28
CA ALA A 396 -8.07 17.41 -15.79
C ALA A 396 -6.69 18.08 -15.74
N PHE A 397 -5.99 17.94 -14.60
CA PHE A 397 -4.61 18.39 -14.45
C PHE A 397 -3.64 17.69 -15.41
N THR A 398 -3.71 16.36 -15.52
CA THR A 398 -2.81 15.57 -16.37
C THR A 398 -2.95 15.94 -17.86
N TYR A 399 -4.18 16.07 -18.32
CA TYR A 399 -4.49 16.31 -19.73
C TYR A 399 -4.53 17.80 -20.09
N LEU A 400 -4.48 18.71 -19.10
CA LEU A 400 -4.68 20.17 -19.26
C LEU A 400 -6.00 20.54 -19.96
N GLN A 401 -7.02 19.71 -19.77
CA GLN A 401 -8.36 19.89 -20.33
C GLN A 401 -9.35 19.29 -19.36
N TRP A 402 -10.53 19.89 -19.20
CA TRP A 402 -11.59 19.35 -18.36
C TRP A 402 -12.36 18.26 -19.13
N PRO A 403 -12.15 16.96 -18.86
CA PRO A 403 -12.91 15.94 -19.56
C PRO A 403 -14.38 16.01 -19.12
N PRO A 404 -15.34 15.65 -19.99
CA PRO A 404 -16.75 15.62 -19.61
C PRO A 404 -16.96 14.67 -18.42
N LEU A 405 -17.56 15.19 -17.35
CA LEU A 405 -17.78 14.44 -16.11
C LEU A 405 -19.07 13.62 -16.17
N ARG A 406 -20.17 14.22 -16.67
CA ARG A 406 -21.45 13.53 -16.85
C ARG A 406 -21.39 12.59 -18.06
N ARG A 407 -22.14 11.49 -17.97
CA ARG A 407 -22.24 10.53 -19.08
C ARG A 407 -22.95 11.13 -20.27
#